data_AF-A0A7R8ZH13-F1
#
_entry.id   AF-A0A7R8ZH13-F1
#
_cell.length_a   1.000
_cell.length_b   1.000
_cell.length_c   1.000
_cell.angle_alpha   90.00
_cell.angle_beta   90.00
_cell.angle_gamma   90.00
#
_symmetry.space_group_name_H-M   'P 1'
#
loop_
_entity.id
_entity.type
_entity.pdbx_description
1 polymer ?
#
loop_
_entity_poly.entity_id
_entity_poly.type
_entity_poly.pdbx_seq_one_letter_code
_entity_poly.pdbx_strand_id
1 'polypeptide(L)'
;MSEIQPFGDVPRALSRAISRSAEAARTLFQALGLGAEVLSSTDSLLMSEPGGADHCHEALLRMSYCSRCRGLTSRAKPCAGYCLNVMRGCLTQHAAELDLPWSGFVEATERLAAAVKGRDSGAAPLDVQRVLGELDSRVSEAIMLALENGPSLERKVSGPSWSRDAF
;
A
#
# COMPACT_ATOMS: atom_id res chain seq x y z
N MET A 1 -8.90 25.80 -26.27
CA MET A 1 -7.50 25.35 -26.01
C MET A 1 -7.24 23.88 -26.34
N SER A 2 -8.24 22.98 -26.32
CA SER A 2 -8.08 21.54 -26.61
C SER A 2 -7.82 21.18 -28.09
N GLU A 3 -8.10 22.09 -29.02
CA GLU A 3 -8.06 21.79 -30.47
C GLU A 3 -6.69 22.00 -31.13
N ILE A 4 -5.83 22.83 -30.54
CA ILE A 4 -4.54 23.24 -31.16
C ILE A 4 -3.37 22.36 -30.71
N GLN A 5 -3.43 21.81 -29.49
CA GLN A 5 -2.43 20.90 -28.90
C GLN A 5 -0.96 21.28 -29.20
N PRO A 6 -0.49 22.47 -28.82
CA PRO A 6 0.84 22.97 -29.17
C PRO A 6 1.98 22.06 -28.68
N PHE A 7 1.76 21.38 -27.55
CA PHE A 7 2.72 20.46 -26.93
C PHE A 7 2.36 18.98 -27.18
N GLY A 8 1.47 18.71 -28.14
CA GLY A 8 0.99 17.36 -28.43
C GLY A 8 0.28 16.70 -27.25
N ASP A 9 0.53 15.40 -27.04
CA ASP A 9 -0.04 14.64 -25.93
C ASP A 9 0.79 14.70 -24.65
N VAL A 10 1.97 15.33 -24.69
CA VAL A 10 2.96 15.30 -23.59
C VAL A 10 2.36 15.80 -22.26
N PRO A 11 1.66 16.95 -22.20
CA PRO A 11 1.06 17.42 -20.93
C PRO A 11 0.00 16.46 -20.37
N ARG A 12 -0.80 15.83 -21.24
CA ARG A 12 -1.85 14.87 -20.83
C ARG A 12 -1.26 13.55 -20.37
N ALA A 13 -0.21 13.06 -21.05
CA ALA A 13 0.51 11.86 -20.65
C ALA A 13 1.21 12.05 -19.30
N LEU A 14 1.91 13.19 -19.13
CA LEU A 14 2.60 13.54 -17.89
C LEU A 14 1.63 13.73 -16.72
N SER A 15 0.53 14.47 -16.91
CA SER A 15 -0.51 14.62 -15.89
C SER A 15 -1.07 13.27 -15.45
N ARG A 16 -1.39 12.37 -16.40
CA ARG A 16 -1.86 11.02 -16.07
C ARG A 16 -0.83 10.20 -15.31
N ALA A 17 0.45 10.30 -15.67
CA ALA A 17 1.53 9.59 -14.99
C ALA A 17 1.66 10.06 -13.53
N ILE A 18 1.73 11.39 -13.30
CA ILE A 18 1.84 11.99 -11.97
C ILE A 18 0.63 11.63 -11.12
N SER A 19 -0.60 11.82 -11.64
CA SER A 19 -1.82 11.53 -10.90
C SER A 19 -1.90 10.06 -10.48
N ARG A 20 -1.56 9.14 -11.39
CA ARG A 20 -1.56 7.70 -11.07
C ARG A 20 -0.50 7.33 -10.04
N SER A 21 0.73 7.83 -10.18
CA SER A 21 1.80 7.53 -9.22
C SER A 21 1.49 8.12 -7.84
N ALA A 22 0.94 9.33 -7.79
CA ALA A 22 0.55 9.98 -6.54
C ALA A 22 -0.62 9.25 -5.85
N GLU A 23 -1.62 8.82 -6.62
CA GLU A 23 -2.74 8.04 -6.08
C GLU A 23 -2.27 6.70 -5.52
N ALA A 24 -1.42 5.97 -6.25
CA ALA A 24 -0.86 4.70 -5.76
C ALA A 24 -0.04 4.88 -4.48
N ALA A 25 0.78 5.93 -4.39
CA ALA A 25 1.52 6.25 -3.18
C ALA A 25 0.57 6.61 -2.01
N ARG A 26 -0.48 7.39 -2.28
CA ARG A 26 -1.51 7.72 -1.28
C ARG A 26 -2.22 6.47 -0.78
N THR A 27 -2.67 5.59 -1.67
CA THR A 27 -3.31 4.32 -1.31
C THR A 27 -2.37 3.45 -0.49
N LEU A 28 -1.08 3.43 -0.81
CA LEU A 28 -0.09 2.69 -0.02
C LEU A 28 0.01 3.22 1.41
N PHE A 29 0.09 4.55 1.59
CA PHE A 29 0.12 5.13 2.93
C PHE A 29 -1.18 4.88 3.71
N GLN A 30 -2.33 4.95 3.05
CA GLN A 30 -3.62 4.63 3.65
C GLN A 30 -3.69 3.16 4.08
N ALA A 31 -3.24 2.23 3.22
CA ALA A 31 -3.15 0.83 3.54
C ALA A 31 -2.24 0.60 4.76
N LEU A 32 -1.03 1.14 4.75
CA LEU A 32 -0.10 1.01 5.89
C LEU A 32 -0.69 1.57 7.20
N GLY A 33 -1.40 2.70 7.13
CA GLY A 33 -2.11 3.27 8.28
C GLY A 33 -3.21 2.35 8.81
N LEU A 34 -4.05 1.84 7.91
CA LEU A 34 -5.09 0.86 8.27
C LEU A 34 -4.50 -0.41 8.87
N GLY A 35 -3.40 -0.91 8.30
CA GLY A 35 -2.69 -2.08 8.84
C GLY A 35 -2.19 -1.85 10.26
N ALA A 36 -1.65 -0.66 10.56
CA ALA A 36 -1.24 -0.30 11.91
C ALA A 36 -2.44 -0.21 12.89
N GLU A 37 -3.57 0.33 12.43
CA GLU A 37 -4.80 0.41 13.22
C GLU A 37 -5.37 -0.98 13.54
N VAL A 38 -5.42 -1.88 12.54
CA VAL A 38 -5.85 -3.27 12.72
C VAL A 38 -4.96 -4.00 13.73
N LEU A 39 -3.63 -3.85 13.64
CA LEU A 39 -2.70 -4.46 14.60
C LEU A 39 -2.90 -3.91 16.01
N SER A 40 -3.04 -2.60 16.17
CA SER A 40 -3.29 -1.94 17.45
C SER A 40 -4.61 -2.40 18.07
N SER A 41 -5.69 -2.44 17.28
CA SER A 41 -6.99 -2.93 17.73
C SER A 41 -6.93 -4.40 18.11
N THR A 42 -6.25 -5.23 17.32
CA THR A 42 -6.11 -6.66 17.59
C THR A 42 -5.34 -6.90 18.89
N ASP A 43 -4.24 -6.17 19.12
CA ASP A 43 -3.46 -6.25 20.35
C ASP A 43 -4.32 -5.88 21.58
N SER A 44 -5.08 -4.79 21.50
CA SER A 44 -6.00 -4.42 22.59
C SER A 44 -7.05 -5.48 22.89
N LEU A 45 -7.63 -6.14 21.88
CA LEU A 45 -8.62 -7.20 22.03
C LEU A 45 -8.02 -8.47 22.64
N LEU A 46 -6.79 -8.82 22.24
CA LEU A 46 -6.07 -9.97 22.83
C LEU A 46 -5.76 -9.78 24.32
N MET A 47 -5.62 -8.53 24.78
CA MET A 47 -5.23 -8.21 26.16
C MET A 47 -6.39 -7.82 27.07
N SER A 48 -7.57 -7.47 26.54
CA SER A 48 -8.65 -6.82 27.31
C SER A 48 -9.85 -7.70 27.65
N GLU A 49 -9.98 -8.92 27.11
CA GLU A 49 -11.15 -9.78 27.38
C GLU A 49 -11.05 -10.51 28.74
N PRO A 50 -11.86 -10.14 29.75
CA PRO A 50 -11.76 -10.69 31.10
C PRO A 50 -12.23 -12.16 31.18
N GLY A 51 -13.05 -12.65 30.24
CA GLY A 51 -13.52 -14.05 30.20
C GLY A 51 -12.57 -15.04 29.52
N GLY A 52 -11.74 -14.56 28.57
CA GLY A 52 -10.72 -15.38 27.89
C GLY A 52 -9.36 -15.35 28.59
N ALA A 53 -9.03 -14.22 29.23
CA ALA A 53 -7.79 -14.04 29.98
C ALA A 53 -7.66 -15.03 31.15
N ASP A 54 -8.75 -15.31 31.88
CA ASP A 54 -8.71 -16.21 33.04
C ASP A 54 -8.40 -17.66 32.66
N HIS A 55 -9.05 -18.19 31.62
CA HIS A 55 -8.80 -19.54 31.12
C HIS A 55 -7.43 -19.67 30.42
N CYS A 56 -7.03 -18.67 29.65
CA CYS A 56 -5.71 -18.64 29.03
C CYS A 56 -4.59 -18.55 30.08
N HIS A 57 -4.74 -17.68 31.09
CA HIS A 57 -3.77 -17.52 32.17
C HIS A 57 -3.63 -18.80 32.99
N GLU A 58 -4.74 -19.47 33.31
CA GLU A 58 -4.72 -20.78 33.96
C GLU A 58 -4.01 -21.85 33.11
N ALA A 59 -4.29 -21.90 31.80
CA ALA A 59 -3.65 -22.86 30.88
C ALA A 59 -2.14 -22.60 30.73
N LEU A 60 -1.73 -21.34 30.63
CA LEU A 60 -0.33 -20.91 30.58
C LEU A 60 0.42 -21.23 31.88
N LEU A 61 -0.21 -20.99 33.04
CA LEU A 61 0.34 -21.36 34.34
C LEU A 61 0.55 -22.87 34.46
N ARG A 62 -0.45 -23.66 34.06
CA ARG A 62 -0.34 -25.13 34.05
C ARG A 62 0.79 -25.62 33.16
N MET A 63 0.90 -25.07 31.96
CA MET A 63 1.93 -25.43 31.01
C MET A 63 3.34 -25.06 31.48
N SER A 64 3.50 -23.90 32.12
CA SER A 64 4.81 -23.31 32.41
C SER A 64 5.36 -23.66 33.80
N TYR A 65 4.49 -23.80 34.81
CA TYR A 65 4.90 -23.86 36.22
C TYR A 65 4.44 -25.10 36.98
N CYS A 66 3.34 -25.77 36.58
CA CYS A 66 2.82 -26.90 37.37
C CYS A 66 3.79 -28.09 37.47
N SER A 67 4.73 -28.27 36.54
CA SER A 67 5.77 -29.30 36.66
C SER A 67 6.64 -29.07 37.91
N ARG A 68 7.02 -27.82 38.17
CA ARG A 68 7.81 -27.43 39.36
C ARG A 68 7.02 -27.64 40.64
N CYS A 69 5.75 -27.23 40.66
CA CYS A 69 4.87 -27.43 41.81
C CYS A 69 4.64 -28.92 42.14
N ARG A 70 4.77 -29.81 41.15
CA ARG A 70 4.64 -31.27 41.31
C ARG A 70 5.96 -31.96 41.65
N GLY A 71 7.03 -31.21 41.97
CA GLY A 71 8.32 -31.78 42.36
C GLY A 71 9.17 -32.30 41.19
N LEU A 72 8.78 -32.02 39.93
CA LEU A 72 9.63 -32.27 38.76
C LEU A 72 10.65 -31.12 38.69
N THR A 73 11.77 -31.30 39.40
CA THR A 73 12.84 -30.29 39.54
C THR A 73 13.82 -30.26 38.37
N SER A 74 13.79 -31.27 37.49
CA SER A 74 14.49 -31.22 36.21
C SER A 74 13.87 -30.12 35.32
N ARG A 75 14.64 -29.59 34.36
CA ARG A 75 14.25 -28.51 33.43
C ARG A 75 13.22 -29.00 32.41
N ALA A 76 12.10 -29.57 32.88
CA ALA A 76 11.04 -30.14 32.08
C ALA A 76 10.35 -29.04 31.29
N LYS A 77 10.55 -29.06 29.97
CA LYS A 77 9.88 -28.18 29.03
C LYS A 77 8.52 -28.78 28.65
N PRO A 78 7.50 -27.96 28.37
CA PRO A 78 6.25 -28.46 27.80
C PRO A 78 6.53 -29.13 26.45
N CYS A 79 5.80 -30.20 26.14
CA CYS A 79 5.84 -30.82 24.82
C CYS A 79 5.43 -29.81 23.75
N ALA A 80 6.01 -29.87 22.55
CA ALA A 80 5.69 -28.95 21.46
C ALA A 80 4.18 -28.92 21.15
N GLY A 81 3.54 -30.09 21.09
CA GLY A 81 2.09 -30.19 20.88
C GLY A 81 1.25 -29.58 22.01
N TYR A 82 1.66 -29.78 23.27
CA TYR A 82 0.97 -29.16 24.42
C TYR A 82 1.09 -27.63 24.38
N CYS A 83 2.30 -27.14 24.08
CA CYS A 83 2.57 -25.71 23.91
C CYS A 83 1.70 -25.08 22.82
N LEU A 84 1.69 -25.68 21.63
CA LEU A 84 0.89 -25.19 20.51
C LEU A 84 -0.61 -25.19 20.80
N ASN A 85 -1.12 -26.19 21.52
CA ASN A 85 -2.55 -26.26 21.87
C ASN A 85 -2.94 -25.17 22.87
N VAL A 86 -2.11 -24.90 23.89
CA VAL A 86 -2.33 -23.82 24.85
C VAL A 86 -2.29 -22.46 24.15
N MET A 87 -1.24 -22.21 23.35
CA MET A 87 -1.09 -20.94 22.63
C MET A 87 -2.22 -20.71 21.62
N ARG A 88 -2.69 -21.75 20.92
CA ARG A 88 -3.87 -21.66 20.06
C ARG A 88 -5.09 -21.26 20.87
N GLY A 89 -5.42 -21.99 21.95
CA GLY A 89 -6.56 -21.66 22.79
C GLY A 89 -6.55 -20.22 23.32
N CYS A 90 -5.37 -19.66 23.57
CA CYS A 90 -5.19 -18.27 23.99
C CYS A 90 -5.37 -17.23 22.86
N LEU A 91 -5.01 -17.56 21.62
CA LEU A 91 -4.89 -16.59 20.52
C LEU A 91 -6.00 -16.72 19.46
N THR A 92 -6.62 -17.89 19.32
CA THR A 92 -7.43 -18.22 18.14
C THR A 92 -8.78 -17.52 18.08
N GLN A 93 -9.37 -17.08 19.20
CA GLN A 93 -10.73 -16.56 19.18
C GLN A 93 -10.89 -15.31 18.29
N HIS A 94 -9.92 -14.40 18.33
CA HIS A 94 -9.96 -13.16 17.53
C HIS A 94 -8.95 -13.18 16.38
N ALA A 95 -7.79 -13.82 16.55
CA ALA A 95 -6.76 -13.85 15.50
C ALA A 95 -7.13 -14.78 14.33
N ALA A 96 -7.94 -15.82 14.55
CA ALA A 96 -8.30 -16.75 13.47
C ALA A 96 -9.29 -16.14 12.47
N GLU A 97 -10.18 -15.25 12.92
CA GLU A 97 -11.10 -14.53 12.03
C GLU A 97 -10.36 -13.52 11.14
N LEU A 98 -9.24 -13.00 11.64
CA LEU A 98 -8.41 -12.02 10.95
C LEU A 98 -7.42 -12.65 9.96
N ASP A 99 -7.07 -13.93 10.10
CA ASP A 99 -5.98 -14.59 9.34
C ASP A 99 -6.14 -14.50 7.80
N LEU A 100 -7.31 -14.90 7.28
CA LEU A 100 -7.60 -14.82 5.84
C LEU A 100 -7.66 -13.39 5.30
N PRO A 101 -8.45 -12.45 5.88
CA PRO A 101 -8.48 -11.08 5.38
C PRO A 101 -7.14 -10.35 5.55
N TRP A 102 -6.39 -10.64 6.62
CA TRP A 102 -5.07 -10.05 6.86
C TRP A 102 -4.03 -10.52 5.86
N SER A 103 -3.96 -11.82 5.58
CA SER A 103 -3.03 -12.36 4.58
C SER A 103 -3.27 -11.76 3.19
N GLY A 104 -4.54 -11.65 2.77
CA GLY A 104 -4.91 -10.99 1.52
C GLY A 104 -4.58 -9.49 1.51
N PHE A 105 -4.79 -8.79 2.62
CA PHE A 105 -4.42 -7.39 2.78
C PHE A 105 -2.90 -7.18 2.70
N VAL A 106 -2.10 -8.02 3.37
CA VAL A 106 -0.63 -7.96 3.34
C VAL A 106 -0.14 -8.20 1.92
N GLU A 107 -0.62 -9.24 1.24
CA GLU A 107 -0.22 -9.55 -0.13
C GLU A 107 -0.55 -8.40 -1.10
N ALA A 108 -1.75 -7.82 -1.00
CA ALA A 108 -2.14 -6.68 -1.83
C ALA A 108 -1.27 -5.43 -1.55
N THR A 109 -0.95 -5.18 -0.28
CA THR A 109 -0.12 -4.04 0.14
C THR A 109 1.33 -4.21 -0.31
N GLU A 110 1.87 -5.44 -0.25
CA GLU A 110 3.20 -5.76 -0.76
C GLU A 110 3.30 -5.57 -2.27
N ARG A 111 2.30 -6.02 -3.04
CA ARG A 111 2.22 -5.78 -4.48
C ARG A 111 2.16 -4.30 -4.79
N LEU A 112 1.33 -3.52 -4.08
CA LEU A 112 1.27 -2.08 -4.25
C LEU A 112 2.61 -1.40 -3.92
N ALA A 113 3.28 -1.83 -2.85
CA ALA A 113 4.59 -1.32 -2.47
C ALA A 113 5.67 -1.62 -3.52
N ALA A 114 5.63 -2.81 -4.12
CA ALA A 114 6.53 -3.19 -5.22
C ALA A 114 6.30 -2.33 -6.46
N ALA A 115 5.03 -2.09 -6.82
CA ALA A 115 4.67 -1.25 -7.95
C ALA A 115 5.06 0.22 -7.74
N VAL A 116 4.86 0.78 -6.54
CA VAL A 116 5.28 2.14 -6.19
C VAL A 116 6.82 2.28 -6.15
N LYS A 117 7.55 1.22 -5.77
CA LYS A 117 9.03 1.19 -5.84
C LYS A 117 9.60 1.00 -7.26
N GLY A 118 8.75 0.81 -8.27
CA GLY A 118 9.21 0.52 -9.63
C GLY A 118 9.81 -0.88 -9.80
N ARG A 119 9.51 -1.83 -8.89
CA ARG A 119 9.97 -3.23 -8.97
C ARG A 119 9.09 -4.10 -9.87
N ASP A 120 7.85 -3.70 -10.12
CA ASP A 120 6.97 -4.36 -11.09
C ASP A 120 7.20 -3.76 -12.49
N SER A 121 7.93 -4.51 -13.32
CA SER A 121 8.28 -4.16 -14.71
C SER A 121 7.14 -4.30 -15.72
N GLY A 122 5.96 -4.77 -15.29
CA GLY A 122 4.82 -5.09 -16.17
C GLY A 122 3.68 -4.07 -16.23
N ALA A 123 3.61 -3.11 -15.30
CA ALA A 123 2.52 -2.14 -15.22
C ALA A 123 3.01 -0.70 -15.44
N ALA A 124 2.12 0.17 -15.92
CA ALA A 124 2.41 1.57 -16.15
C ALA A 124 3.04 2.20 -14.88
N PRO A 125 4.02 3.11 -15.02
CA PRO A 125 4.87 3.51 -13.92
C PRO A 125 4.06 4.17 -12.80
N LEU A 126 4.05 3.52 -11.64
CA LEU A 126 3.54 4.06 -10.38
C LEU A 126 4.68 4.61 -9.51
N ASP A 127 5.92 4.43 -9.95
CA ASP A 127 7.10 5.01 -9.35
C ASP A 127 7.12 6.53 -9.52
N VAL A 128 6.77 7.21 -8.41
CA VAL A 128 6.75 8.67 -8.31
C VAL A 128 8.14 9.24 -8.58
N GLN A 129 9.21 8.62 -8.07
CA GLN A 129 10.57 9.11 -8.24
C GLN A 129 10.97 9.09 -9.72
N ARG A 130 10.63 8.01 -10.43
CA ARG A 130 10.87 7.90 -11.86
C ARG A 130 10.05 8.91 -12.66
N VAL A 131 8.76 9.08 -12.35
CA VAL A 131 7.90 10.07 -13.05
C VAL A 131 8.39 11.51 -12.84
N LEU A 132 8.79 11.86 -11.62
CA LEU A 132 9.33 13.19 -11.33
C LEU A 132 10.72 13.39 -11.91
N GLY A 133 11.54 12.33 -11.94
CA GLY A 133 12.88 12.36 -12.54
C GLY A 133 12.87 12.50 -14.07
N GLU A 134 11.77 12.16 -14.74
CA GLU A 134 11.59 12.34 -16.18
C GLU A 134 10.99 13.71 -16.55
N LEU A 135 10.60 14.53 -15.56
CA LEU A 135 9.82 15.75 -15.79
C LEU A 135 10.53 16.75 -16.70
N ASP A 136 11.82 16.97 -16.49
CA ASP A 136 12.65 17.87 -17.29
C ASP A 136 12.68 17.43 -18.76
N SER A 137 12.95 16.14 -19.01
CA SER A 137 13.01 15.56 -20.35
C SER A 137 11.65 15.66 -21.07
N ARG A 138 10.54 15.46 -20.35
CA ARG A 138 9.18 15.61 -20.89
C ARG A 138 8.85 17.06 -21.22
N VAL A 139 9.29 18.01 -20.40
CA VAL A 139 9.11 19.44 -20.69
C VAL A 139 9.93 19.83 -21.92
N SER A 140 11.17 19.35 -22.05
CA SER A 140 11.98 19.58 -23.25
C SER A 140 11.35 18.96 -24.51
N GLU A 141 10.83 17.74 -24.43
CA GLU A 141 10.09 17.06 -25.51
C GLU A 141 8.89 17.90 -25.97
N ALA A 142 8.07 18.38 -25.01
CA ALA A 142 6.93 19.24 -25.29
C ALA A 142 7.35 20.53 -26.02
N ILE A 143 8.40 21.20 -25.54
CA ILE A 143 8.90 22.44 -26.14
C ILE A 143 9.40 22.19 -27.57
N MET A 144 10.19 21.13 -27.79
CA MET A 144 10.65 20.77 -29.14
C MET A 144 9.48 20.54 -30.08
N LEU A 145 8.45 19.80 -29.64
CA LEU A 145 7.27 19.53 -30.44
C LEU A 145 6.49 20.82 -30.82
N ALA A 146 6.44 21.79 -29.91
CA ALA A 146 5.83 23.10 -30.19
C ALA A 146 6.67 23.93 -31.17
N LEU A 147 8.00 23.92 -31.04
CA LEU A 147 8.91 24.64 -31.92
C LEU A 147 8.88 24.07 -33.35
N GLU A 148 8.86 22.74 -33.50
CA GLU A 148 8.76 22.08 -34.81
C GLU A 148 7.43 22.39 -35.52
N ASN A 149 6.34 22.50 -34.77
CA ASN A 149 5.01 22.77 -35.32
C ASN A 149 4.67 24.27 -35.41
N GLY A 150 5.60 25.17 -35.04
CA GLY A 150 5.40 26.61 -34.90
C GLY A 150 4.58 27.25 -36.03
N PRO A 151 5.00 27.14 -37.32
CA PRO A 151 4.28 27.75 -38.44
C PRO A 151 2.85 27.21 -38.62
N SER A 152 2.63 25.92 -38.34
CA SER A 152 1.29 25.32 -38.40
C SER A 152 0.42 25.77 -37.23
N LEU A 153 1.01 25.96 -36.05
CA LEU A 153 0.32 26.46 -34.87
C LEU A 153 -0.10 27.91 -35.06
N GLU A 154 0.79 28.78 -35.55
CA GLU A 154 0.48 30.17 -35.90
C GLU A 154 -0.69 30.27 -36.87
N ARG A 155 -0.66 29.49 -37.96
CA ARG A 155 -1.77 29.45 -38.94
C ARG A 155 -3.10 29.00 -38.32
N LYS A 156 -3.07 28.02 -37.41
CA LYS A 156 -4.29 27.55 -36.70
C LYS A 156 -4.84 28.61 -35.75
N VAL A 157 -3.98 29.35 -35.06
CA VAL A 157 -4.36 30.43 -34.13
C VAL A 157 -4.85 31.67 -34.88
N SER A 158 -4.25 32.00 -36.03
CA SER A 158 -4.63 33.16 -36.86
C SER A 158 -5.79 32.89 -37.82
N GLY A 159 -6.31 31.66 -37.87
CA GLY A 159 -7.40 31.28 -38.77
C GLY A 159 -8.76 31.89 -38.37
N PRO A 160 -9.68 32.10 -39.33
CA PRO A 160 -10.97 32.76 -39.10
C PRO A 160 -11.92 32.01 -38.14
N SER A 161 -11.68 30.73 -37.84
CA SER A 161 -12.42 29.99 -36.81
C SER A 161 -12.03 30.41 -35.39
N TRP A 162 -10.77 30.81 -35.16
CA TRP A 162 -10.28 31.18 -33.83
C TRP A 162 -10.54 32.66 -33.52
N SER A 163 -10.49 33.55 -34.52
CA SER A 163 -10.83 34.98 -34.33
C SER A 163 -12.30 35.24 -33.98
N ARG A 164 -13.21 34.29 -34.26
CA ARG A 164 -14.65 34.41 -33.90
C ARG A 164 -14.97 34.01 -32.47
N ASP A 165 -14.13 33.19 -31.84
CA ASP A 165 -14.33 32.68 -30.47
C ASP A 165 -13.48 33.43 -29.43
N ALA A 166 -12.78 34.49 -29.85
CA ALA A 166 -11.92 35.32 -29.00
C ALA A 166 -12.62 36.55 -28.40
N PHE A 167 -13.94 36.68 -28.55
CA PHE A 167 -14.78 37.70 -27.90
C PHE A 167 -16.12 37.13 -27.44
#